data_AF-A0A925IU92-F1
#
_entry.id   AF-A0A925IU92-F1
#
_cell.length_a   1.000
_cell.length_b   1.000
_cell.length_c   1.000
_cell.angle_alpha   90.00
_cell.angle_beta   90.00
_cell.angle_gamma   90.00
#
_symmetry.space_group_name_H-M   'P 1'
#
loop_
_entity.id
_entity.type
_entity.pdbx_description
1 polymer ?
#
loop_
_entity_poly.entity_id
_entity_poly.type
_entity_poly.pdbx_seq_one_letter_code
_entity_poly.pdbx_strand_id
1 'polypeptide(L)'
;MPAPKTFRNIFRIIPFGLIWLFFSIVYSLLERALLGNLDHYPSTGNPYNFIRTFFVTAASALLLGLLVGTIEILSLNRLFLKKSFLFKNFAQDNH
;
A
#
# COMPACT_ATOMS: atom_id res chain seq x y z
N MET A 1 -22.97 -8.82 10.29
CA MET A 1 -22.47 -7.43 10.45
C MET A 1 -21.01 -7.51 10.87
N PRO A 2 -20.05 -6.91 10.13
CA PRO A 2 -18.66 -6.90 10.57
C PRO A 2 -18.55 -6.15 11.91
N ALA A 3 -17.75 -6.68 12.84
CA ALA A 3 -17.56 -6.05 14.14
C ALA A 3 -17.02 -4.61 13.98
N PRO A 4 -17.42 -3.65 14.82
CA PRO A 4 -17.07 -2.22 14.67
C PRO A 4 -15.56 -1.95 14.60
N LYS A 5 -14.74 -2.85 15.17
CA LYS A 5 -13.27 -2.80 15.08
C LYS A 5 -12.74 -3.10 13.68
N THR A 6 -13.36 -4.06 12.98
CA THR A 6 -12.96 -4.46 11.61
C THR A 6 -13.27 -3.35 10.62
N PHE A 7 -14.44 -2.72 10.74
CA PHE A 7 -14.83 -1.60 9.88
C PHE A 7 -13.85 -0.43 10.01
N ARG A 8 -13.48 -0.04 11.25
CA ARG A 8 -12.50 1.02 11.49
C ARG A 8 -11.12 0.70 10.92
N ASN A 9 -10.70 -0.56 10.92
CA ASN A 9 -9.43 -0.97 10.33
C ASN A 9 -9.47 -0.86 8.80
N ILE A 10 -10.56 -1.28 8.15
CA ILE A 10 -10.71 -1.18 6.69
C ILE A 10 -10.59 0.29 6.23
N PHE A 11 -11.30 1.21 6.90
CA PHE A 11 -11.22 2.64 6.59
C PHE A 11 -9.81 3.24 6.76
N ARG A 12 -8.99 2.65 7.63
CA ARG A 12 -7.58 3.06 7.80
C ARG A 12 -6.65 2.45 6.74
N ILE A 13 -7.00 1.32 6.14
CA ILE A 13 -6.20 0.63 5.13
C ILE A 13 -6.45 1.23 3.72
N ILE A 14 -7.69 1.58 3.39
CA ILE A 14 -8.09 2.16 2.10
C ILE A 14 -7.17 3.30 1.62
N PRO A 15 -6.80 4.32 2.44
CA PRO A 15 -5.96 5.41 1.96
C PRO A 15 -4.59 4.95 1.44
N PHE A 16 -4.00 3.87 1.98
CA PHE A 16 -2.74 3.33 1.48
C PHE A 16 -2.88 2.80 0.05
N GLY A 17 -3.95 2.04 -0.20
CA GLY A 17 -4.27 1.55 -1.54
C GLY A 17 -4.51 2.69 -2.53
N LEU A 18 -5.25 3.73 -2.12
CA LEU A 18 -5.54 4.88 -2.97
C LEU A 18 -4.30 5.71 -3.31
N ILE A 19 -3.42 5.96 -2.34
CA ILE A 19 -2.16 6.68 -2.57
C ILE A 19 -1.29 5.90 -3.55
N TRP A 20 -1.12 4.59 -3.34
CA TRP A 20 -0.33 3.75 -4.25
C TRP A 20 -0.92 3.72 -5.66
N LEU A 21 -2.25 3.58 -5.77
CA LEU A 21 -2.93 3.63 -7.06
C LEU A 21 -2.68 4.97 -7.77
N PHE A 22 -2.82 6.09 -7.06
CA PHE A 22 -2.56 7.42 -7.62
C PHE A 22 -1.13 7.54 -8.16
N PHE A 23 -0.12 7.14 -7.38
CA PHE A 23 1.27 7.16 -7.84
C PHE A 23 1.54 6.21 -9.00
N SER A 24 0.86 5.07 -9.07
CA SER A 24 0.98 4.15 -10.21
C SER A 24 0.46 4.74 -11.52
N ILE A 25 -0.60 5.55 -11.46
CA ILE A 25 -1.15 6.25 -12.62
C ILE A 25 -0.15 7.32 -13.07
N VAL A 26 0.37 8.12 -12.12
CA VAL A 26 1.40 9.13 -12.41
C VAL A 26 2.63 8.47 -13.04
N TYR A 27 3.11 7.34 -12.49
CA TYR A 27 4.22 6.58 -13.03
C TYR A 27 3.95 6.07 -14.45
N SER A 28 2.78 5.49 -14.69
CA SER A 28 2.43 4.95 -16.02
C SER A 28 2.34 6.06 -17.07
N LEU A 29 1.81 7.23 -16.71
CA LEU A 29 1.79 8.40 -17.59
C LEU A 29 3.20 8.93 -17.88
N LEU A 30 4.05 8.99 -16.85
CA LEU A 30 5.46 9.36 -17.01
C LEU A 30 6.17 8.39 -17.96
N GLU A 31 5.98 7.09 -17.76
CA GLU A 31 6.54 6.05 -18.61
C GLU A 31 6.11 6.22 -20.07
N ARG A 32 4.81 6.42 -20.33
CA ARG A 32 4.31 6.69 -21.69
C ARG A 32 4.86 7.98 -22.29
N ALA A 33 5.02 9.03 -21.48
CA ALA A 33 5.60 10.29 -21.94
C ALA A 33 7.07 10.14 -22.35
N LEU A 34 7.83 9.30 -21.63
CA LEU A 34 9.23 9.00 -21.95
C LEU A 34 9.37 8.09 -23.18
N LEU A 35 8.49 7.11 -23.35
CA LEU A 35 8.47 6.21 -24.51
C LEU A 35 7.87 6.83 -25.77
N GLY A 36 7.00 7.84 -25.63
CA GLY A 36 6.31 8.47 -26.74
C GLY A 36 5.45 7.48 -27.54
N ASN A 37 5.76 7.34 -28.84
CA ASN A 37 5.06 6.46 -29.77
C ASN A 37 5.78 5.12 -29.99
N LEU A 38 6.79 4.78 -29.17
CA LEU A 38 7.45 3.49 -29.28
C LEU A 38 6.57 2.38 -28.69
N ASP A 39 6.45 1.29 -29.45
CA ASP A 39 5.81 0.05 -29.02
C ASP A 39 6.82 -0.94 -28.40
N HIS A 40 8.02 -0.47 -28.07
CA HIS A 40 9.09 -1.25 -27.46
C HIS A 40 9.99 -0.37 -26.60
N TYR A 41 10.65 -0.95 -25.60
CA TYR A 41 11.66 -0.24 -24.84
C TYR A 41 12.94 -0.03 -25.69
N PRO A 42 13.44 1.21 -25.83
CA PRO A 42 14.57 1.50 -26.71
C PRO A 42 15.89 0.86 -26.26
N SER A 43 16.05 0.58 -24.95
CA SER A 43 17.27 0.01 -24.39
C SER A 43 17.34 -1.53 -24.46
N THR A 44 16.19 -2.21 -24.48
CA THR A 44 16.12 -3.68 -24.38
C THR A 44 15.46 -4.33 -25.60
N GLY A 45 14.77 -3.55 -26.44
CA GLY A 45 13.96 -4.05 -27.56
C GLY A 45 12.71 -4.83 -27.13
N ASN A 46 12.39 -4.88 -25.82
CA ASN A 46 11.26 -5.65 -25.34
C ASN A 46 9.93 -4.98 -25.74
N PRO A 47 8.94 -5.71 -26.28
CA PRO A 47 7.66 -5.15 -26.67
C PRO A 47 6.94 -4.52 -25.47
N TYR A 48 6.41 -3.33 -25.70
CA TYR A 48 5.71 -2.53 -24.71
C TYR A 48 4.25 -2.35 -25.11
N ASN A 49 3.34 -2.77 -24.24
CA ASN A 49 1.91 -2.54 -24.42
C ASN A 49 1.40 -1.65 -23.28
N PHE A 50 1.21 -0.36 -23.57
CA PHE A 50 0.81 0.63 -22.58
C PHE A 50 -0.46 0.23 -21.83
N ILE A 51 -1.49 -0.23 -22.53
CA ILE A 51 -2.79 -0.57 -21.92
C ILE A 51 -2.61 -1.71 -20.92
N ARG A 52 -1.92 -2.78 -21.32
CA ARG A 52 -1.65 -3.92 -20.43
C ARG A 52 -0.80 -3.50 -19.24
N THR A 53 0.30 -2.79 -19.47
CA THR A 53 1.19 -2.33 -18.40
C THR A 53 0.46 -1.40 -17.44
N PHE A 54 -0.35 -0.46 -17.94
CA PHE A 54 -1.14 0.46 -17.11
C PHE A 54 -2.06 -0.29 -16.14
N PHE A 55 -2.87 -1.24 -16.63
CA PHE A 55 -3.80 -1.98 -15.76
C PHE A 55 -3.08 -2.89 -14.78
N VAL A 56 -2.01 -3.58 -15.21
CA VAL A 56 -1.23 -4.46 -14.34
C VAL A 56 -0.53 -3.66 -13.25
N THR A 57 0.10 -2.53 -13.60
CA THR A 57 0.78 -1.66 -12.66
C THR A 57 -0.20 -1.01 -11.68
N ALA A 58 -1.36 -0.55 -12.14
CA ALA A 58 -2.40 0.00 -11.27
C ALA A 58 -2.99 -1.04 -10.31
N ALA A 59 -3.33 -2.23 -10.81
CA ALA A 59 -3.87 -3.31 -9.97
C ALA A 59 -2.85 -3.79 -8.94
N SER A 60 -1.59 -3.99 -9.36
CA SER A 60 -0.52 -4.41 -8.45
C SER A 60 -0.22 -3.34 -7.40
N ALA A 61 -0.16 -2.07 -7.77
CA ALA A 61 0.03 -0.97 -6.83
C ALA A 61 -1.11 -0.89 -5.80
N LEU A 62 -2.36 -1.01 -6.24
CA LEU A 62 -3.50 -1.02 -5.33
C LEU A 62 -3.43 -2.19 -4.34
N LEU A 63 -3.15 -3.40 -4.83
CA LEU A 63 -3.04 -4.60 -4.00
C LEU A 63 -1.90 -4.48 -2.99
N LEU A 64 -0.73 -4.01 -3.43
CA LEU A 64 0.42 -3.81 -2.55
C LEU A 64 0.17 -2.69 -1.53
N GLY A 65 -0.44 -1.58 -1.93
CA GLY A 65 -0.82 -0.51 -1.01
C GLY A 65 -1.79 -0.99 0.07
N LEU A 66 -2.80 -1.79 -0.29
CA LEU A 66 -3.71 -2.41 0.68
C LEU A 66 -2.99 -3.42 1.58
N LEU A 67 -2.05 -4.19 1.04
CA LEU A 67 -1.24 -5.13 1.80
C LEU A 67 -0.36 -4.40 2.84
N VAL A 68 0.33 -3.34 2.43
CA VAL A 68 1.14 -2.50 3.31
C VAL A 68 0.28 -1.89 4.42
N GLY A 69 -0.86 -1.28 4.05
CA GLY A 69 -1.79 -0.73 5.04
C GLY A 69 -2.31 -1.80 6.01
N THR A 70 -2.54 -3.02 5.54
CA THR A 70 -2.95 -4.15 6.39
C THR A 70 -1.84 -4.51 7.37
N ILE A 71 -0.59 -4.64 6.92
CA ILE A 71 0.56 -4.95 7.77
C ILE A 71 0.75 -3.86 8.82
N GLU A 72 0.72 -2.58 8.44
CA GLU A 72 0.90 -1.47 9.37
C GLU A 72 -0.19 -1.44 10.45
N ILE A 73 -1.47 -1.50 10.06
CA ILE A 73 -2.57 -1.44 11.02
C ILE A 73 -2.59 -2.64 11.96
N LEU A 74 -2.28 -3.85 11.47
CA LEU A 74 -2.17 -5.04 12.32
C LEU A 74 -0.94 -4.98 13.23
N SER A 75 0.19 -4.49 12.74
CA SER A 75 1.44 -4.39 13.51
C SER A 75 1.35 -3.31 14.58
N LEU A 76 0.78 -2.14 14.27
CA LEU A 76 0.51 -1.08 15.24
C LEU A 76 -0.41 -1.57 16.36
N ASN A 77 -1.49 -2.30 16.03
CA ASN A 77 -2.35 -2.90 17.04
C ASN A 77 -1.58 -3.86 17.98
N ARG A 78 -0.66 -4.67 17.44
CA ARG A 78 0.17 -5.56 18.26
C ARG A 78 1.16 -4.78 19.14
N LEU A 79 1.78 -3.72 18.63
CA LEU A 79 2.72 -2.88 19.38
C LEU A 79 2.03 -2.10 20.50
N PHE A 80 0.84 -1.54 20.25
CA PHE A 80 0.05 -0.85 21.29
C PHE A 80 -0.37 -1.79 22.42
N LEU A 81 -0.78 -3.03 22.10
CA LEU A 81 -1.08 -4.03 23.11
C LEU A 81 0.17 -4.35 23.95
N LYS A 82 1.33 -4.59 23.33
CA LYS A 82 2.58 -4.87 24.07
C LYS A 82 3.04 -3.70 24.94
N LYS A 83 2.95 -2.45 24.46
CA LYS A 83 3.31 -1.26 25.28
C LYS A 83 2.38 -1.05 26.47
N SER A 84 1.08 -1.33 26.33
CA SER A 84 0.14 -1.22 27.45
C SER A 84 0.46 -2.19 28.60
N PHE A 85 1.03 -3.36 28.31
CA PHE A 85 1.48 -4.29 29.36
C PHE A 85 2.79 -3.87 30.02
N LEU A 86 3.73 -3.29 29.28
CA LEU A 86 4.99 -2.79 29.84
C LEU A 86 4.78 -1.62 30.82
N PHE A 87 3.84 -0.72 30.54
CA PHE A 87 3.52 0.39 31.45
C PHE A 87 2.85 -0.09 32.74
N LYS A 88 2.07 -1.18 32.69
CA LYS A 88 1.42 -1.76 33.87
C LYS A 88 2.42 -2.41 34.84
N ASN A 89 3.52 -2.98 34.33
CA ASN A 89 4.56 -3.54 35.19
C ASN A 89 5.47 -2.47 35.79
N PHE A 90 5.68 -1.34 35.12
CA PHE A 90 6.50 -0.23 35.66
C PHE A 90 5.79 0.56 36.79
N ALA A 91 4.46 0.56 36.82
CA ALA A 91 3.68 1.21 37.88
C ALA A 91 3.57 0.37 39.17
N GLN A 92 3.88 -0.93 39.10
CA GLN A 92 3.78 -1.85 40.25
C GLN A 92 5.11 -1.99 41.01
N ASP A 93 6.24 -1.62 40.40
CA ASP A 93 7.60 -1.75 40.98
C ASP A 93 8.07 -0.49 41.75
N ASN A 94 7.17 0.48 41.95
CA ASN A 94 7.41 1.73 42.70
C ASN A 94 6.63 1.81 44.02
N HIS A 95 6.21 0.66 44.58
CA HIS A 95 5.56 0.57 45.88
C HIS A 95 6.29 -0.42 46.81
#